data_AF-A0A967FG27-F1
#
_entry.id   AF-A0A967FG27-F1
#
_cell.length_a   1.000
_cell.length_b   1.000
_cell.length_c   1.000
_cell.angle_alpha   90.00
_cell.angle_beta   90.00
_cell.angle_gamma   90.00
#
_symmetry.space_group_name_H-M   'P 1'
#
loop_
_entity.id
_entity.type
_entity.pdbx_description
1 polymer ?
#
loop_
_entity_poly.entity_id
_entity_poly.type
_entity_poly.pdbx_seq_one_letter_code
_entity_poly.pdbx_strand_id
1 'polypeptide(L)'
;MIKKAEILAVLFVFLSFWTGSIQAEVMTIYLSAEVTYLDDPESLLEGEVNVGDAITGSYLYDSSTPDTDVLNLDTIGHYQHSSSPFGVSLSMGGFTFQTDPDNVDFVITILNNHNGGDMYGLLSYNNLPLSNGVHVENIAWQLDDYSGTALSSDALPITPPVLTNWQDTWAHLNIAFG
;
A
#
# COMPACT_ATOMS: atom_id res chain seq x y z
N MET A 1 -57.17 43.65 -27.20
CA MET A 1 -57.12 42.17 -27.33
C MET A 1 -55.69 41.78 -27.67
N ILE A 2 -55.00 41.14 -26.73
CA ILE A 2 -53.62 40.66 -26.88
C ILE A 2 -53.68 39.26 -27.51
N LYS A 3 -53.02 39.02 -28.64
CA LYS A 3 -52.77 37.68 -29.18
C LYS A 3 -51.35 37.25 -28.82
N LYS A 4 -51.25 36.03 -28.30
CA LYS A 4 -50.08 35.37 -27.71
C LYS A 4 -49.00 35.03 -28.75
N ALA A 5 -47.79 34.93 -28.23
CA ALA A 5 -46.50 34.67 -28.88
C ALA A 5 -46.32 33.25 -29.39
N GLU A 6 -45.38 33.08 -30.33
CA GLU A 6 -44.47 31.92 -30.34
C GLU A 6 -43.04 32.42 -30.65
N ILE A 7 -42.24 32.57 -29.59
CA ILE A 7 -40.78 32.70 -29.69
C ILE A 7 -40.24 31.29 -29.55
N LEU A 8 -39.57 30.82 -30.60
CA LEU A 8 -38.86 29.54 -30.62
C LEU A 8 -37.62 29.68 -29.72
N ALA A 9 -37.69 29.21 -28.47
CA ALA A 9 -36.53 29.11 -27.59
C ALA A 9 -35.79 27.79 -27.90
N VAL A 10 -34.66 27.88 -28.59
CA VAL A 10 -33.74 26.75 -28.74
C VAL A 10 -33.00 26.58 -27.42
N LEU A 11 -33.35 25.52 -26.69
CA LEU A 11 -32.69 25.14 -25.44
C LEU A 11 -31.38 24.42 -25.76
N PHE A 12 -30.24 25.11 -25.66
CA PHE A 12 -28.92 24.47 -25.64
C PHE A 12 -28.69 23.90 -24.24
N VAL A 13 -28.86 22.59 -24.08
CA VAL A 13 -28.37 21.88 -22.88
C VAL A 13 -26.87 21.68 -23.06
N PHE A 14 -26.07 22.53 -22.42
CA PHE A 14 -24.66 22.24 -22.19
C PHE A 14 -24.58 21.19 -21.08
N LEU A 15 -24.44 19.91 -21.46
CA LEU A 15 -23.94 18.87 -20.58
C LEU A 15 -22.44 19.12 -20.39
N SER A 16 -22.11 19.98 -19.42
CA SER A 16 -20.76 20.05 -18.88
C SER A 16 -20.51 18.79 -18.08
N PHE A 17 -19.91 17.79 -18.73
CA PHE A 17 -19.25 16.69 -18.04
C PHE A 17 -18.12 17.33 -17.23
N TRP A 18 -18.34 17.48 -15.92
CA TRP A 18 -17.25 17.70 -15.00
C TRP A 18 -16.43 16.42 -15.01
N THR A 19 -15.39 16.37 -15.85
CA THR A 19 -14.27 15.48 -15.63
C THR A 19 -13.57 16.02 -14.39
N GLY A 20 -13.99 15.60 -13.20
CA GLY A 20 -13.15 15.73 -12.03
C GLY A 20 -11.81 15.11 -12.42
N SER A 21 -10.74 15.88 -12.38
CA SER A 21 -9.41 15.30 -12.45
C SER A 21 -9.31 14.37 -11.26
N ILE A 22 -9.35 13.06 -11.51
CA ILE A 22 -8.78 12.10 -10.57
C ILE A 22 -7.30 12.50 -10.53
N GLN A 23 -6.92 13.24 -9.50
CA GLN A 23 -5.54 13.61 -9.33
C GLN A 23 -4.84 12.33 -8.87
N ALA A 24 -3.96 11.80 -9.71
CA ALA A 24 -2.95 10.84 -9.26
C ALA A 24 -2.23 11.47 -8.07
N GLU A 25 -2.43 10.92 -6.88
CA GLU A 25 -1.79 11.38 -5.67
C GLU A 25 -0.76 10.33 -5.25
N VAL A 26 0.51 10.73 -5.29
CA VAL A 26 1.59 9.95 -4.70
C VAL A 26 1.40 10.00 -3.20
N MET A 27 1.16 8.83 -2.62
CA MET A 27 0.89 8.63 -1.20
C MET A 27 2.15 8.19 -0.49
N THR A 28 2.62 8.99 0.48
CA THR A 28 3.68 8.58 1.41
C THR A 28 3.05 8.20 2.74
N ILE A 29 3.26 6.97 3.18
CA ILE A 29 2.82 6.50 4.49
C ILE A 29 4.03 6.26 5.37
N TYR A 30 4.10 6.97 6.49
CA TYR A 30 5.15 6.81 7.48
C TYR A 30 4.82 5.67 8.44
N LEU A 31 5.83 4.86 8.76
CA LEU A 31 5.73 3.72 9.65
C LEU A 31 6.61 3.94 10.89
N SER A 32 6.07 3.57 12.05
CA SER A 32 6.79 3.47 13.32
C SER A 32 6.30 2.21 14.03
N ALA A 33 7.21 1.34 14.41
CA ALA A 33 6.92 0.09 15.11
C ALA A 33 8.07 -0.31 16.04
N GLU A 34 7.88 -1.41 16.77
CA GLU A 34 8.87 -2.03 17.65
C GLU A 34 9.02 -3.50 17.26
N VAL A 35 10.25 -4.02 17.26
CA VAL A 35 10.52 -5.44 17.03
C VAL A 35 10.01 -6.25 18.22
N THR A 36 8.95 -7.03 18.04
CA THR A 36 8.40 -7.90 19.11
C THR A 36 8.87 -9.34 19.00
N TYR A 37 9.39 -9.74 17.85
CA TYR A 37 9.90 -11.07 17.56
C TYR A 37 11.02 -10.96 16.53
N LEU A 38 12.06 -11.77 16.69
CA LEU A 38 13.19 -11.83 15.77
C LEU A 38 13.60 -13.30 15.58
N ASP A 39 13.67 -13.72 14.33
CA ASP A 39 14.22 -15.01 13.92
C ASP A 39 15.42 -14.76 12.99
N ASP A 40 16.63 -14.98 13.51
CA ASP A 40 17.90 -14.78 12.79
C ASP A 40 18.87 -15.95 13.08
N PRO A 41 18.56 -17.16 12.58
CA PRO A 41 19.29 -18.38 12.95
C PRO A 41 20.76 -18.38 12.51
N GLU A 42 21.11 -17.58 11.49
CA GLU A 42 22.46 -17.46 10.94
C GLU A 42 23.20 -16.19 11.41
N SER A 43 22.58 -15.38 12.28
CA SER A 43 23.16 -14.12 12.76
C SER A 43 23.51 -13.15 11.63
N LEU A 44 22.69 -13.12 10.57
CA LEU A 44 22.88 -12.29 9.39
C LEU A 44 22.68 -10.80 9.67
N LEU A 45 21.99 -10.47 10.77
CA LEU A 45 21.85 -9.12 11.28
C LEU A 45 22.95 -8.77 12.29
N GLU A 46 23.95 -9.64 12.47
CA GLU A 46 25.15 -9.41 13.28
C GLU A 46 24.89 -9.00 14.75
N GLY A 47 23.68 -9.25 15.26
CA GLY A 47 23.23 -8.81 16.59
C GLY A 47 22.88 -7.31 16.68
N GLU A 48 22.86 -6.59 15.56
CA GLU A 48 22.53 -5.16 15.51
C GLU A 48 21.01 -4.92 15.59
N VAL A 49 20.19 -5.93 15.28
CA VAL A 49 18.73 -5.91 15.46
C VAL A 49 18.34 -6.80 16.63
N ASN A 50 17.53 -6.27 17.54
CA ASN A 50 17.09 -6.94 18.75
C ASN A 50 15.59 -6.70 19.00
N VAL A 51 14.96 -7.61 19.74
CA VAL A 51 13.60 -7.37 20.27
C VAL A 51 13.61 -6.11 21.14
N GLY A 52 12.67 -5.20 20.89
CA GLY A 52 12.58 -3.88 21.50
C GLY A 52 13.17 -2.75 20.64
N ASP A 53 13.88 -3.07 19.55
CA ASP A 53 14.39 -2.04 18.66
C ASP A 53 13.26 -1.34 17.89
N ALA A 54 13.43 -0.05 17.67
CA ALA A 54 12.49 0.74 16.89
C ALA A 54 12.68 0.47 15.39
N ILE A 55 11.56 0.34 14.69
CA ILE A 55 11.48 0.33 13.23
C ILE A 55 10.88 1.66 12.81
N THR A 56 11.52 2.36 11.88
CA THR A 56 10.98 3.60 11.30
C THR A 56 11.15 3.58 9.79
N GLY A 57 10.29 4.30 9.07
CA GLY A 57 10.43 4.40 7.62
C GLY A 57 9.16 4.86 6.93
N SER A 58 9.04 4.52 5.67
CA SER A 58 7.85 4.80 4.88
C SER A 58 7.72 3.88 3.68
N TYR A 59 6.51 3.80 3.14
CA TYR A 59 6.27 3.30 1.80
C TYR A 59 5.57 4.35 0.95
N LEU A 60 5.77 4.23 -0.37
CA LEU A 60 5.33 5.19 -1.37
C LEU A 60 4.58 4.45 -2.49
N TYR A 61 3.41 4.93 -2.85
CA TYR A 61 2.63 4.40 -3.98
C TYR A 61 1.86 5.50 -4.71
N ASP A 62 1.46 5.24 -5.94
CA ASP A 62 0.50 6.07 -6.66
C ASP A 62 -0.93 5.55 -6.39
N SER A 63 -1.78 6.39 -5.80
CA SER A 63 -3.17 6.02 -5.50
C SER A 63 -4.05 5.85 -6.75
N SER A 64 -3.56 6.27 -7.92
CA SER A 64 -4.22 6.03 -9.21
C SER A 64 -3.81 4.74 -9.90
N THR A 65 -2.91 3.95 -9.29
CA THR A 65 -2.50 2.65 -9.83
C THR A 65 -3.74 1.78 -10.06
N PRO A 66 -3.96 1.28 -11.28
CA PRO A 66 -5.08 0.39 -11.55
C PRO A 66 -4.94 -0.93 -10.80
N ASP A 67 -6.08 -1.48 -10.39
CA ASP A 67 -6.13 -2.86 -9.91
C ASP A 67 -5.70 -3.82 -11.03
N THR A 68 -4.82 -4.75 -10.67
CA THR A 68 -4.22 -5.77 -11.54
C THR A 68 -4.76 -7.16 -11.25
N ASP A 69 -5.68 -7.33 -10.30
CA ASP A 69 -6.31 -8.60 -10.03
C ASP A 69 -7.01 -9.15 -11.28
N VAL A 70 -6.50 -10.28 -11.77
CA VAL A 70 -6.99 -10.90 -13.02
C VAL A 70 -8.31 -11.65 -12.81
N LEU A 71 -8.64 -11.98 -11.56
CA LEU A 71 -9.85 -12.70 -11.21
C LEU A 71 -11.07 -11.77 -11.13
N ASN A 72 -10.86 -10.44 -11.05
CA ASN A 72 -11.88 -9.41 -10.94
C ASN A 72 -12.83 -9.70 -9.78
N LEU A 73 -12.28 -10.09 -8.63
CA LEU A 73 -13.04 -10.27 -7.41
C LEU A 73 -13.25 -8.91 -6.73
N ASP A 74 -14.50 -8.55 -6.46
CA ASP A 74 -14.89 -7.28 -5.79
C ASP A 74 -14.51 -7.21 -4.29
N THR A 75 -13.64 -8.11 -3.87
CA THR A 75 -13.11 -8.23 -2.49
C THR A 75 -11.59 -8.21 -2.46
N ILE A 76 -10.91 -8.16 -3.62
CA ILE A 76 -9.45 -8.24 -3.73
C ILE A 76 -8.97 -7.18 -4.72
N GLY A 77 -8.15 -6.26 -4.24
CA GLY A 77 -7.39 -5.33 -5.07
C GLY A 77 -5.89 -5.62 -5.00
N HIS A 78 -5.24 -5.69 -6.16
CA HIS A 78 -3.80 -5.82 -6.31
C HIS A 78 -3.23 -4.63 -7.08
N TYR A 79 -2.42 -3.81 -6.42
CA TYR A 79 -1.91 -2.56 -6.97
C TYR A 79 -0.41 -2.65 -7.13
N GLN A 80 0.02 -3.04 -8.34
CA GLN A 80 1.42 -3.27 -8.66
C GLN A 80 2.11 -1.98 -9.14
N HIS A 81 3.31 -1.75 -8.62
CA HIS A 81 4.25 -0.73 -9.07
C HIS A 81 5.52 -1.39 -9.60
N SER A 82 6.05 -0.85 -10.70
CA SER A 82 7.22 -1.39 -11.41
C SER A 82 8.26 -0.33 -11.77
N SER A 83 8.16 0.86 -11.17
CA SER A 83 9.10 1.96 -11.41
C SER A 83 9.29 2.82 -10.18
N SER A 84 10.49 3.42 -10.08
CA SER A 84 10.79 4.45 -9.09
C SER A 84 9.79 5.62 -9.21
N PRO A 85 9.37 6.24 -8.09
CA PRO A 85 9.91 6.11 -6.74
C PRO A 85 9.17 5.11 -5.82
N PHE A 86 8.28 4.29 -6.35
CA PHE A 86 7.38 3.45 -5.53
C PHE A 86 8.11 2.29 -4.87
N GLY A 87 7.70 1.94 -3.66
CA GLY A 87 8.36 0.92 -2.84
C GLY A 87 8.29 1.22 -1.36
N VAL A 88 9.13 0.53 -0.60
CA VAL A 88 9.25 0.65 0.86
C VAL A 88 10.71 0.91 1.25
N SER A 89 10.90 1.69 2.32
CA SER A 89 12.20 1.93 2.96
C SER A 89 12.01 1.93 4.48
N LEU A 90 12.66 1.01 5.16
CA LEU A 90 12.62 0.84 6.62
C LEU A 90 14.03 0.85 7.19
N SER A 91 14.17 1.40 8.39
CA SER A 91 15.42 1.42 9.15
C SER A 91 15.20 0.81 10.54
N MET A 92 16.10 -0.10 10.93
CA MET A 92 16.21 -0.68 12.27
C MET A 92 17.62 -1.22 12.48
N GLY A 93 18.15 -1.17 13.71
CA GLY A 93 19.45 -1.77 14.03
C GLY A 93 20.60 -1.37 13.10
N GLY A 94 20.66 -0.10 12.67
CA GLY A 94 21.68 0.39 11.73
C GLY A 94 21.53 -0.07 10.26
N PHE A 95 20.62 -1.00 9.98
CA PHE A 95 20.32 -1.46 8.62
C PHE A 95 19.23 -0.61 7.95
N THR A 96 19.24 -0.65 6.62
CA THR A 96 18.17 -0.12 5.77
C THR A 96 17.66 -1.22 4.86
N PHE A 97 16.38 -1.53 5.00
CA PHE A 97 15.64 -2.47 4.14
C PHE A 97 14.88 -1.64 3.12
N GLN A 98 15.19 -1.79 1.83
CA GLN A 98 14.62 -0.92 0.81
C GLN A 98 14.42 -1.62 -0.52
N THR A 99 13.29 -1.32 -1.18
CA THR A 99 13.05 -1.65 -2.59
C THR A 99 14.17 -1.10 -3.47
N ASP A 100 14.66 -1.91 -4.41
CA ASP A 100 15.64 -1.46 -5.40
C ASP A 100 15.01 -0.42 -6.35
N PRO A 101 15.42 0.86 -6.32
CA PRO A 101 14.84 1.89 -7.17
C PRO A 101 15.12 1.67 -8.66
N ASP A 102 16.15 0.90 -9.01
CA ASP A 102 16.52 0.60 -10.40
C ASP A 102 15.79 -0.64 -10.93
N ASN A 103 15.10 -1.40 -10.06
CA ASN A 103 14.38 -2.63 -10.41
C ASN A 103 13.13 -2.85 -9.53
N VAL A 104 12.22 -1.88 -9.50
CA VAL A 104 11.04 -1.93 -8.61
C VAL A 104 10.11 -3.09 -8.96
N ASP A 105 9.76 -3.89 -7.95
CA ASP A 105 8.66 -4.85 -7.95
C ASP A 105 7.99 -4.78 -6.57
N PHE A 106 6.94 -3.95 -6.48
CA PHE A 106 6.25 -3.61 -5.24
C PHE A 106 4.75 -3.69 -5.44
N VAL A 107 4.04 -4.35 -4.53
CA VAL A 107 2.58 -4.52 -4.59
C VAL A 107 1.94 -4.10 -3.29
N ILE A 108 0.79 -3.44 -3.40
CA ILE A 108 -0.15 -3.25 -2.29
C ILE A 108 -1.36 -4.14 -2.53
N THR A 109 -1.74 -4.90 -1.51
CA THR A 109 -2.89 -5.80 -1.52
C THR A 109 -3.93 -5.29 -0.54
N ILE A 110 -5.16 -5.13 -1.03
CA ILE A 110 -6.32 -4.74 -0.22
C ILE A 110 -7.35 -5.84 -0.33
N LEU A 111 -7.68 -6.49 0.78
CA LEU A 111 -8.77 -7.44 0.86
C LEU A 111 -9.91 -6.82 1.66
N ASN A 112 -11.07 -6.64 1.05
CA ASN A 112 -12.24 -6.08 1.70
C ASN A 112 -13.33 -7.16 1.80
N ASN A 113 -13.65 -7.56 3.03
CA ASN A 113 -14.60 -8.62 3.34
C ASN A 113 -14.27 -9.96 2.63
N HIS A 114 -13.01 -10.17 2.25
CA HIS A 114 -12.57 -11.38 1.60
C HIS A 114 -12.56 -12.54 2.61
N ASN A 115 -13.34 -13.59 2.33
CA ASN A 115 -13.61 -14.67 3.29
C ASN A 115 -14.11 -14.18 4.66
N GLY A 116 -14.74 -13.00 4.71
CA GLY A 116 -15.31 -12.42 5.93
C GLY A 116 -14.33 -11.58 6.77
N GLY A 117 -13.12 -11.31 6.29
CA GLY A 117 -12.16 -10.42 6.94
C GLY A 117 -11.59 -9.36 6.00
N ASP A 118 -10.91 -8.39 6.59
CA ASP A 118 -10.18 -7.35 5.88
C ASP A 118 -8.67 -7.54 6.04
N MET A 119 -7.93 -7.18 5.00
CA MET A 119 -6.47 -7.17 5.02
C MET A 119 -5.94 -5.95 4.26
N TYR A 120 -4.95 -5.28 4.84
CA TYR A 120 -4.11 -4.31 4.13
C TYR A 120 -2.68 -4.83 4.19
N GLY A 121 -2.03 -5.02 3.04
CA GLY A 121 -0.63 -5.41 3.03
C GLY A 121 0.17 -4.79 1.91
N LEU A 122 1.48 -4.86 2.09
CA LEU A 122 2.47 -4.51 1.09
C LEU A 122 3.53 -5.59 0.99
N LEU A 123 4.12 -5.71 -0.20
CA LEU A 123 5.19 -6.65 -0.47
C LEU A 123 6.14 -6.07 -1.52
N SER A 124 7.44 -6.07 -1.22
CA SER A 124 8.52 -5.69 -2.14
C SER A 124 9.37 -6.91 -2.46
N TYR A 125 9.46 -7.29 -3.74
CA TYR A 125 10.16 -8.48 -4.20
C TYR A 125 11.60 -8.22 -4.63
N ASN A 126 11.89 -7.02 -5.13
CA ASN A 126 13.23 -6.64 -5.56
C ASN A 126 13.78 -5.58 -4.61
N ASN A 127 14.79 -5.96 -3.83
CA ASN A 127 15.32 -5.14 -2.74
C ASN A 127 16.84 -5.00 -2.85
N LEU A 128 17.35 -3.89 -2.33
CA LEU A 128 18.79 -3.71 -2.19
C LEU A 128 19.33 -4.67 -1.12
N PRO A 129 20.56 -5.21 -1.31
CA PRO A 129 21.22 -5.92 -0.23
C PRO A 129 21.49 -4.98 0.94
N LEU A 130 21.59 -5.56 2.14
CA LEU A 130 22.00 -4.84 3.33
C LEU A 130 23.45 -4.34 3.20
N SER A 131 23.85 -3.41 4.08
CA SER A 131 25.20 -2.84 4.08
C SER A 131 26.31 -3.86 4.31
N ASN A 132 26.01 -5.01 4.90
CA ASN A 132 26.92 -6.14 5.06
C ASN A 132 26.90 -7.13 3.88
N GLY A 133 26.15 -6.82 2.81
CA GLY A 133 26.08 -7.62 1.59
C GLY A 133 25.03 -8.73 1.60
N VAL A 134 24.30 -8.88 2.71
CA VAL A 134 23.24 -9.87 2.84
C VAL A 134 22.08 -9.54 1.89
N HIS A 135 21.60 -10.54 1.16
CA HIS A 135 20.49 -10.39 0.21
C HIS A 135 19.14 -10.33 0.95
N VAL A 136 18.25 -9.45 0.50
CA VAL A 136 16.89 -9.31 1.05
C VAL A 136 15.89 -9.82 0.01
N GLU A 137 15.36 -11.04 0.20
CA GLU A 137 14.42 -11.63 -0.75
C GLU A 137 13.10 -10.86 -0.81
N ASN A 138 12.52 -10.51 0.34
CA ASN A 138 11.31 -9.71 0.36
C ASN A 138 11.22 -8.79 1.58
N ILE A 139 10.39 -7.75 1.46
CA ILE A 139 10.00 -6.85 2.55
C ILE A 139 8.49 -6.82 2.56
N ALA A 140 7.88 -7.29 3.65
CA ALA A 140 6.44 -7.41 3.79
C ALA A 140 5.92 -6.73 5.06
N TRP A 141 4.67 -6.29 5.01
CA TRP A 141 3.93 -5.78 6.16
C TRP A 141 2.44 -5.99 5.93
N GLN A 142 1.70 -6.30 6.99
CA GLN A 142 0.28 -6.60 6.92
C GLN A 142 -0.48 -6.07 8.15
N LEU A 143 -1.76 -5.74 7.94
CA LEU A 143 -2.77 -5.52 8.96
C LEU A 143 -3.96 -6.43 8.65
N ASP A 144 -4.54 -7.03 9.69
CA ASP A 144 -5.70 -7.90 9.57
C ASP A 144 -6.83 -7.47 10.51
N ASP A 145 -8.04 -7.55 9.98
CA ASP A 145 -9.26 -7.42 10.76
C ASP A 145 -10.21 -8.58 10.44
N TYR A 146 -10.27 -9.55 11.35
CA TYR A 146 -11.15 -10.70 11.24
C TYR A 146 -12.65 -10.34 11.41
N SER A 147 -12.98 -9.10 11.76
CA SER A 147 -14.36 -8.63 11.83
C SER A 147 -14.90 -8.05 10.52
N GLY A 148 -14.03 -7.74 9.54
CA GLY A 148 -14.44 -7.20 8.23
C GLY A 148 -14.99 -5.78 8.28
N THR A 149 -14.55 -4.97 9.26
CA THR A 149 -15.04 -3.61 9.49
C THR A 149 -13.98 -2.52 9.29
N ALA A 150 -12.72 -2.90 9.07
CA ALA A 150 -11.62 -1.97 8.88
C ALA A 150 -11.65 -1.27 7.51
N LEU A 151 -12.20 -1.94 6.49
CA LEU A 151 -12.30 -1.46 5.13
C LEU A 151 -13.77 -1.38 4.66
N SER A 152 -14.00 -0.51 3.68
CA SER A 152 -15.30 -0.38 3.00
C SER A 152 -15.23 -0.73 1.51
N SER A 153 -14.03 -0.94 0.98
CA SER A 153 -13.75 -1.25 -0.42
C SER A 153 -12.35 -1.87 -0.54
N ASP A 154 -12.15 -2.64 -1.60
CA ASP A 154 -10.86 -3.15 -2.09
C ASP A 154 -10.04 -2.09 -2.87
N ALA A 155 -10.58 -0.88 -3.06
CA ALA A 155 -9.90 0.24 -3.68
C ALA A 155 -8.63 0.63 -2.92
N LEU A 156 -7.57 0.99 -3.65
CA LEU A 156 -6.33 1.48 -3.08
C LEU A 156 -6.60 2.77 -2.26
N PRO A 157 -6.27 2.80 -0.95
CA PRO A 157 -6.61 3.94 -0.12
C PRO A 157 -5.87 5.22 -0.52
N ILE A 158 -6.50 6.37 -0.23
CA ILE A 158 -5.90 7.71 -0.37
C ILE A 158 -5.59 8.34 0.99
N THR A 159 -5.64 7.54 2.05
CA THR A 159 -5.35 7.95 3.42
C THR A 159 -4.63 6.82 4.14
N PRO A 160 -3.71 7.13 5.08
CA PRO A 160 -3.08 6.10 5.91
C PRO A 160 -4.11 5.23 6.65
N PRO A 161 -3.84 3.93 6.85
CA PRO A 161 -4.71 3.06 7.64
C PRO A 161 -4.76 3.55 9.10
N VAL A 162 -5.97 3.57 9.67
CA VAL A 162 -6.19 3.92 11.08
C VAL A 162 -5.99 2.67 11.92
N LEU A 163 -4.85 2.53 12.60
CA LEU A 163 -4.44 1.30 13.28
C LEU A 163 -5.46 0.76 14.31
N THR A 164 -6.26 1.63 14.94
CA THR A 164 -7.29 1.20 15.90
C THR A 164 -8.47 0.46 15.26
N ASN A 165 -8.59 0.47 13.94
CA ASN A 165 -9.60 -0.30 13.21
C ASN A 165 -9.18 -1.75 12.98
N TRP A 166 -7.91 -2.07 13.19
CA TRP A 166 -7.34 -3.39 12.90
C TRP A 166 -7.18 -4.18 14.19
N GLN A 167 -7.62 -5.43 14.19
CA GLN A 167 -7.56 -6.29 15.37
C GLN A 167 -6.18 -6.88 15.58
N ASP A 168 -5.49 -7.17 14.48
CA ASP A 168 -4.17 -7.75 14.48
C ASP A 168 -3.24 -6.90 13.62
N THR A 169 -2.28 -6.25 14.26
CA THR A 169 -1.29 -5.38 13.61
C THR A 169 0.05 -6.09 13.62
N TRP A 170 0.19 -7.14 12.81
CA TRP A 170 1.40 -7.96 12.76
C TRP A 170 2.22 -7.57 11.52
N ALA A 171 3.30 -6.85 11.78
CA ALA A 171 4.35 -6.65 10.79
C ALA A 171 5.18 -7.93 10.69
N HIS A 172 4.98 -8.74 9.65
CA HIS A 172 5.92 -9.80 9.32
C HIS A 172 6.94 -9.23 8.32
N LEU A 173 8.06 -8.70 8.82
CA LEU A 173 9.20 -8.43 7.96
C LEU A 173 9.91 -9.74 7.67
N ASN A 174 9.48 -10.43 6.60
CA ASN A 174 10.10 -11.67 6.17
C ASN A 174 11.32 -11.34 5.30
N ILE A 175 12.45 -11.08 5.92
CA ILE A 175 13.72 -11.03 5.20
C ILE A 175 14.16 -12.48 5.00
N ALA A 176 13.68 -13.10 3.93
CA ALA A 176 14.26 -14.36 3.52
C ALA A 176 15.64 -14.10 2.89
N PHE A 177 16.59 -14.98 3.19
CA PHE A 177 17.98 -14.91 2.78
C PHE A 177 18.26 -16.14 1.93
N GLY A 178 18.73 -15.94 0.69
CA GLY A 178 19.00 -16.99 -0.30
C GLY A 178 20.40 -16.91 -0.90
#